data_AF-A0A2N6PIK6-F1
#
_entry.id   AF-A0A2N6PIK6-F1
#
_cell.length_a   1.000
_cell.length_b   1.000
_cell.length_c   1.000
_cell.angle_alpha   90.00
_cell.angle_beta   90.00
_cell.angle_gamma   90.00
#
_symmetry.space_group_name_H-M   'P 1'
#
loop_
_entity.id
_entity.type
_entity.pdbx_description
1 polymer ?
#
loop_
_entity_poly.entity_id
_entity_poly.type
_entity_poly.pdbx_seq_one_letter_code
_entity_poly.pdbx_strand_id
1 'polypeptide(L)'
;MNDRLTIAVEALTFWYDSEHWFPFVESETADVTGPGHQDKAAFAETVNAYDQLCVGADDVGWATGDDVQWRWAVLDVEAERFELVAEGAPGAVPVTCMWGVR
;
A
#
# COMPACT_ATOMS: atom_id res chain seq x y z
N MET A 1 4.67 18.94 -11.68
CA MET A 1 4.48 17.65 -10.98
C MET A 1 3.54 17.95 -9.83
N ASN A 2 2.40 17.26 -9.72
CA ASN A 2 1.33 17.57 -8.77
C ASN A 2 1.85 17.34 -7.34
N ASP A 3 1.89 18.38 -6.50
CA ASP A 3 2.36 18.32 -5.10
C ASP A 3 1.65 17.22 -4.29
N ARG A 4 0.43 16.86 -4.66
CA ARG A 4 -0.35 15.78 -4.03
C ARG A 4 0.22 14.38 -4.26
N LEU A 5 0.87 14.13 -5.40
CA LEU A 5 1.49 12.84 -5.68
C LEU A 5 2.74 12.65 -4.81
N THR A 6 3.49 13.73 -4.58
CA THR A 6 4.64 13.74 -3.67
C THR A 6 4.20 13.50 -2.23
N ILE A 7 3.16 14.20 -1.76
CA ILE A 7 2.59 13.99 -0.41
C ILE A 7 2.06 12.56 -0.26
N ALA A 8 1.40 12.00 -1.28
CA ALA A 8 0.93 10.62 -1.24
C ALA A 8 2.11 9.62 -1.18
N VAL A 9 3.19 9.84 -1.92
CA VAL A 9 4.38 8.96 -1.87
C VAL A 9 5.07 9.02 -0.51
N GLU A 10 5.23 10.22 0.07
CA GLU A 10 5.80 10.38 1.41
C GLU A 10 4.90 9.76 2.49
N ALA A 11 3.58 9.95 2.39
CA ALA A 11 2.61 9.35 3.30
C ALA A 11 2.49 7.83 3.14
N LEU A 12 2.85 7.28 1.97
CA LEU A 12 2.79 5.85 1.65
C LEU A 12 4.16 5.16 1.77
N THR A 13 5.09 5.75 2.52
CA THR A 13 6.38 5.12 2.85
C THR A 13 6.39 4.73 4.32
N PHE A 14 6.55 3.44 4.60
CA PHE A 14 6.62 2.92 5.96
C PHE A 14 8.07 2.58 6.36
N TRP A 15 8.50 3.08 7.51
CA TRP A 15 9.78 2.72 8.11
C TRP A 15 9.54 1.71 9.23
N TYR A 16 9.99 0.46 9.03
CA TYR A 16 9.86 -0.60 10.02
C TYR A 16 10.90 -0.44 11.13
N ASP A 17 12.14 -0.17 10.75
CA ASP A 17 13.24 0.16 11.65
C ASP A 17 14.24 1.11 10.96
N SER A 18 15.45 1.28 11.53
CA SER A 18 16.48 2.17 10.96
C SER A 18 17.10 1.68 9.65
N GLU A 19 16.92 0.41 9.28
CA GLU A 19 17.53 -0.24 8.12
C GLU A 19 16.49 -0.71 7.08
N HIS A 20 15.22 -0.87 7.48
CA HIS A 20 14.15 -1.39 6.65
C HIS A 20 13.04 -0.35 6.42
N TRP A 21 12.75 -0.09 5.15
CA TRP A 21 11.61 0.72 4.72
C TRP A 21 10.86 0.03 3.58
N PHE A 22 9.57 0.32 3.48
CA PHE A 22 8.66 -0.29 2.53
C PHE A 22 7.89 0.79 1.74
N PRO A 23 7.70 0.61 0.42
CA PRO A 23 6.98 1.54 -0.45
C PRO A 23 5.45 1.35 -0.35
N PHE A 24 4.94 1.13 0.87
CA PHE A 24 3.53 1.05 1.20
C PHE A 24 3.30 1.42 2.67
N VAL A 25 2.05 1.59 3.07
CA VAL A 25 1.59 1.56 4.46
C VAL A 25 0.58 0.44 4.67
N GLU A 26 0.48 -0.03 5.90
CA GLU A 26 -0.52 -0.99 6.35
C GLU A 26 -1.46 -0.30 7.35
N SER A 27 -2.77 -0.45 7.18
CA SER A 27 -3.75 0.02 8.16
C SER A 27 -3.90 -0.96 9.33
N GLU A 28 -4.58 -0.56 10.40
CA GLU A 28 -4.96 -1.47 11.48
C GLU A 28 -5.85 -2.65 11.04
N THR A 29 -6.47 -2.54 9.87
CA THR A 29 -7.28 -3.60 9.24
C THR A 29 -6.46 -4.53 8.33
N ALA A 30 -5.13 -4.42 8.35
CA ALA A 30 -4.20 -5.13 7.47
C ALA A 30 -4.37 -4.81 5.97
N ASP A 31 -4.99 -3.66 5.66
CA ASP A 31 -5.09 -3.19 4.29
C ASP A 31 -3.77 -2.55 3.88
N VAL A 32 -3.13 -3.10 2.85
CA VAL A 32 -1.84 -2.60 2.37
C VAL A 32 -2.05 -1.66 1.18
N THR A 33 -1.43 -0.48 1.23
CA THR A 33 -1.58 0.57 0.21
C THR A 33 -0.21 1.14 -0.19
N GLY A 34 0.12 1.06 -1.47
CA GLY A 34 1.32 1.67 -2.07
C GLY A 34 0.96 2.72 -3.15
N PRO A 35 1.87 3.67 -3.44
CA PRO A 35 1.62 4.75 -4.37
C PRO A 35 1.64 4.29 -5.83
N GLY A 36 0.72 4.81 -6.64
CA GLY A 36 0.71 4.58 -8.08
C GLY A 36 0.28 3.16 -8.48
N HIS A 37 0.48 2.84 -9.76
CA HIS A 37 0.29 1.48 -10.28
C HIS A 37 1.64 0.76 -10.34
N GLN A 38 2.09 0.26 -9.19
CA GLN A 38 3.32 -0.53 -9.06
C GLN A 38 3.14 -1.90 -9.72
N ASP A 39 4.24 -2.55 -10.08
CA ASP A 39 4.17 -3.93 -10.56
C ASP A 39 3.57 -4.84 -9.48
N LYS A 40 2.57 -5.63 -9.86
CA LYS A 40 1.80 -6.42 -8.90
C LYS A 40 2.61 -7.55 -8.27
N ALA A 41 3.45 -8.22 -9.04
CA ALA A 41 4.26 -9.31 -8.52
C ALA A 41 5.33 -8.76 -7.56
N ALA A 42 6.02 -7.69 -7.96
CA ALA A 42 7.00 -7.02 -7.11
C ALA A 42 6.38 -6.43 -5.84
N PHE A 43 5.15 -5.89 -5.93
CA PHE A 43 4.43 -5.41 -4.75
C PHE A 43 4.14 -6.55 -3.77
N ALA A 44 3.61 -7.68 -4.27
CA ALA A 44 3.34 -8.84 -3.44
C ALA A 44 4.60 -9.41 -2.79
N GLU A 45 5.71 -9.50 -3.54
CA GLU A 45 7.01 -9.90 -2.98
C GLU A 45 7.48 -8.95 -1.87
N THR A 46 7.26 -7.65 -2.02
CA THR A 46 7.63 -6.64 -1.04
C THR A 46 6.76 -6.75 0.23
N VAL A 47 5.46 -6.98 0.10
CA VAL A 47 4.54 -7.24 1.23
C VAL A 47 4.94 -8.51 1.97
N ASN A 48 5.22 -9.60 1.25
CA ASN A 48 5.64 -10.84 1.88
C ASN A 48 6.98 -10.69 2.63
N ALA A 49 7.92 -9.90 2.11
CA ALA A 49 9.16 -9.61 2.80
C ALA A 49 8.93 -8.85 4.12
N TYR A 50 7.98 -7.92 4.15
CA TYR A 50 7.54 -7.26 5.38
C TYR A 50 6.91 -8.25 6.35
N ASP A 51 6.01 -9.12 5.89
CA ASP A 51 5.36 -10.12 6.75
C ASP A 51 6.37 -11.07 7.40
N GLN A 52 7.39 -11.51 6.66
CA GLN A 52 8.48 -12.32 7.20
C GLN A 52 9.17 -11.61 8.37
N LEU A 53 9.36 -10.29 8.31
CA LEU A 53 9.94 -9.52 9.41
C LEU A 53 8.99 -9.42 10.61
N CYS A 54 7.69 -9.30 10.37
CA CYS A 54 6.69 -9.16 11.44
C CYS A 54 6.39 -10.46 12.19
N VAL A 55 6.18 -11.57 11.47
CA VAL A 55 5.68 -12.83 12.06
C VAL A 55 6.63 -14.02 11.90
N GLY A 56 7.69 -13.89 11.10
CA GLY A 56 8.60 -14.99 10.79
C GLY A 56 8.12 -15.86 9.62
N ALA A 57 9.04 -16.53 8.93
CA ALA A 57 8.79 -17.16 7.63
C ALA A 57 7.82 -18.37 7.64
N ASP A 58 7.64 -19.02 8.80
CA ASP A 58 6.83 -20.25 8.91
C ASP A 58 5.32 -19.96 9.03
N ASP A 59 4.94 -18.71 9.31
CA ASP A 59 3.55 -18.30 9.57
C ASP A 59 2.98 -17.34 8.49
N VAL A 60 3.68 -17.16 7.36
CA VAL A 60 3.25 -16.25 6.28
C VAL A 60 2.39 -16.95 5.24
N GLY A 61 1.16 -16.47 5.05
CA GLY A 61 0.40 -16.73 3.83
C GLY A 61 0.97 -15.91 2.67
N TRP A 62 1.62 -16.58 1.70
CA TRP A 62 2.28 -15.91 0.58
C TRP A 62 1.26 -15.23 -0.35
N ALA A 63 1.24 -13.90 -0.35
CA ALA A 63 0.51 -13.13 -1.32
C ALA A 63 1.17 -13.23 -2.70
N THR A 64 0.34 -13.16 -3.74
CA THR A 64 0.75 -13.20 -5.15
C THR A 64 0.30 -11.92 -5.86
N GLY A 65 0.75 -11.75 -7.11
CA GLY A 65 0.29 -10.63 -7.94
C GLY A 65 -1.23 -10.64 -8.19
N ASP A 66 -1.91 -11.79 -8.07
CA ASP A 66 -3.36 -11.89 -8.24
C ASP A 66 -4.13 -11.28 -7.06
N ASP A 67 -3.51 -11.21 -5.87
CA ASP A 67 -4.07 -10.58 -4.68
C ASP A 67 -3.95 -9.04 -4.72
N VAL A 68 -3.16 -8.52 -5.67
CA VAL A 68 -2.88 -7.09 -5.82
C VAL A 68 -3.84 -6.43 -6.81
N GLN A 69 -4.35 -5.28 -6.42
CA GLN A 69 -5.27 -4.47 -7.23
C GLN A 69 -4.68 -3.09 -7.52
N TRP A 70 -4.94 -2.59 -8.73
CA TRP A 70 -4.78 -1.17 -9.03
C TRP A 70 -6.14 -0.48 -8.87
N ARG A 71 -6.13 0.60 -8.11
CA ARG A 71 -7.32 1.36 -7.74
C ARG A 71 -7.02 2.85 -7.74
N TRP A 72 -8.07 3.64 -7.59
CA TRP A 72 -8.00 5.06 -7.34
C TRP A 72 -8.48 5.31 -5.91
N ALA A 73 -7.76 6.15 -5.17
CA ALA A 73 -8.11 6.49 -3.80
C ALA A 73 -7.96 7.98 -3.53
N VAL A 74 -8.67 8.48 -2.54
CA VAL A 74 -8.40 9.77 -1.91
C VAL A 74 -7.84 9.55 -0.51
N LEU A 75 -6.91 10.39 -0.09
CA LEU A 75 -6.48 10.44 1.31
C LEU A 75 -7.53 11.23 2.09
N ASP A 76 -8.23 10.56 3.00
CA ASP A 76 -8.97 11.20 4.07
C ASP A 76 -7.98 11.62 5.15
N VAL A 77 -7.71 12.92 5.23
CA VAL A 77 -6.73 13.49 6.15
C VAL A 77 -7.24 13.48 7.59
N GLU A 78 -8.57 13.53 7.80
CA GLU A 78 -9.14 13.52 9.15
C GLU A 78 -9.15 12.11 9.73
N ALA A 79 -9.44 11.11 8.88
CA ALA A 79 -9.44 9.70 9.27
C ALA A 79 -8.09 9.00 9.06
N GLU A 80 -7.06 9.74 8.60
CA GLU A 80 -5.71 9.25 8.31
C GLU A 80 -5.68 7.95 7.48
N ARG A 81 -6.60 7.83 6.51
CA ARG A 81 -6.79 6.61 5.71
C ARG A 81 -7.07 6.90 4.26
N PHE A 82 -6.87 5.90 3.41
CA PHE A 82 -7.28 5.95 2.02
C PHE A 82 -8.71 5.44 1.85
N GLU A 83 -9.48 6.09 0.98
CA GLU A 83 -10.81 5.66 0.59
C GLU A 83 -10.86 5.43 -0.92
N LEU A 84 -11.39 4.27 -1.35
CA LEU A 84 -11.53 3.96 -2.78
C LEU A 84 -12.54 4.89 -3.44
N VAL A 85 -12.16 5.39 -4.60
CA VAL A 85 -12.99 6.25 -5.44
C VAL A 85 -12.93 5.79 -6.89
N ALA A 86 -13.86 6.28 -7.70
CA ALA A 86 -13.79 6.11 -9.15
C ALA A 86 -12.62 6.91 -9.74
N GLU A 87 -12.10 6.43 -10.88
CA GLU A 87 -11.16 7.19 -11.69
C GLU A 87 -11.73 8.57 -12.04
N GLY A 88 -10.90 9.62 -11.89
CA GLY A 88 -11.30 11.00 -12.19
C GLY A 88 -12.09 11.71 -11.10
N ALA A 89 -12.37 11.06 -9.96
CA ALA A 89 -12.92 11.75 -8.81
C ALA A 89 -11.95 12.88 -8.34
N PRO A 90 -12.47 14.04 -7.87
CA PRO A 90 -11.62 15.13 -7.41
C PRO A 90 -10.64 14.69 -6.32
N GLY A 91 -9.34 14.82 -6.59
CA GLY A 91 -8.29 14.43 -5.65
C GLY A 91 -7.91 12.95 -5.68
N ALA A 92 -8.50 12.15 -6.57
CA ALA A 92 -8.12 10.75 -6.75
C ALA A 92 -6.65 10.62 -7.16
N VAL A 93 -5.94 9.74 -6.47
CA VAL A 93 -4.58 9.31 -6.81
C VAL A 93 -4.58 7.82 -7.12
N PRO A 94 -3.77 7.36 -8.08
CA PRO A 94 -3.62 5.94 -8.34
C PRO A 94 -2.90 5.27 -7.18
N VAL A 95 -3.35 4.09 -6.79
CA VAL A 95 -2.76 3.27 -5.73
C VAL A 95 -2.69 1.80 -6.14
N THR A 96 -1.74 1.10 -5.55
CA THR A 96 -1.60 -0.36 -5.61
C THR A 96 -1.95 -0.89 -4.25
N CYS A 97 -2.85 -1.85 -4.15
CA CYS A 97 -3.38 -2.26 -2.86
C CYS A 97 -3.73 -3.75 -2.76
N MET A 98 -3.69 -4.24 -1.51
CA MET A 98 -4.20 -5.55 -1.09
C MET A 98 -5.20 -5.28 0.04
N TRP A 99 -6.48 -5.09 -0.30
CA TRP A 99 -7.52 -4.77 0.67
C TRP A 99 -8.51 -5.93 0.82
N GLY A 100 -8.80 -6.32 2.05
CA GLY A 100 -9.74 -7.43 2.37
C GLY A 100 -9.32 -8.82 1.87
N VAL A 101 -8.03 -9.02 1.61
CA VAL A 101 -7.45 -10.27 1.08
C VAL A 101 -6.48 -10.95 2.05
N ARG A 102 -6.27 -10.39 3.24
CA ARG A 102 -5.28 -10.86 4.23
C ARG A 102 -5.92 -11.21 5.57
#